data_AF-A0A5J5NKL5-F1
#
_entry.id   AF-A0A5J5NKL5-F1
#
_cell.length_a   1.000
_cell.length_b   1.000
_cell.length_c   1.000
_cell.angle_alpha   90.00
_cell.angle_beta   90.00
_cell.angle_gamma   90.00
#
_symmetry.space_group_name_H-M   'P 1'
#
loop_
_entity.id
_entity.type
_entity.pdbx_description
1 polymer ?
#
loop_
_entity_poly.entity_id
_entity_poly.type
_entity_poly.pdbx_seq_one_letter_code
_entity_poly.pdbx_strand_id
1 'polypeptide(L)' 'MESTSSATASSDPELDLIKQIRTHEVAIAELGSLSSSRTVYQKNGHLFFRTSIQKATSSEEKQLDQAKAKLEKLNSQ' A
#
# COMPACT_ATOMS: atom_id res chain seq x y z
N MET A 1 33.66 19.91 4.08
CA MET A 1 33.80 18.51 3.65
C MET A 1 32.41 17.91 3.56
N GLU A 2 32.15 17.25 2.44
CA GLU A 2 31.00 16.41 2.08
C GLU A 2 29.57 16.97 2.25
N SER A 3 29.07 17.59 1.18
CA SER A 3 27.63 17.60 0.88
C SER A 3 27.29 16.28 0.19
N THR A 4 26.81 15.30 0.93
CA THR A 4 26.22 14.10 0.31
C THR A 4 24.84 14.46 -0.19
N SER A 5 24.77 14.86 -1.46
CA SER A 5 23.53 14.98 -2.21
C SER A 5 22.76 13.67 -2.09
N SER A 6 21.68 13.66 -1.31
CA SER A 6 20.67 12.61 -1.41
C SER A 6 20.19 12.61 -2.85
N ALA A 7 20.57 11.58 -3.59
CA ALA A 7 20.02 11.31 -4.91
C ALA A 7 18.50 11.26 -4.77
N THR A 8 17.83 12.32 -5.21
CA THR A 8 16.41 12.28 -5.54
C THR A 8 16.30 11.30 -6.70
N ALA A 9 16.11 10.02 -6.39
CA ALA A 9 15.54 9.09 -7.32
C ALA A 9 14.14 9.63 -7.61
N SER A 10 14.03 10.43 -8.67
CA SER A 10 12.76 10.75 -9.30
C SER A 10 12.23 9.46 -9.88
N SER A 11 11.69 8.61 -9.02
CA SER A 11 10.95 7.44 -9.46
C SER A 11 9.76 7.94 -10.26
N ASP A 12 9.59 7.33 -11.43
CA ASP A 12 8.45 7.57 -12.28
C ASP A 12 7.17 7.40 -11.44
N PRO A 13 6.29 8.41 -11.36
CA PRO A 13 5.06 8.31 -10.58
C PRO A 13 4.21 7.09 -10.97
N GLU A 14 4.32 6.61 -12.22
CA GLU A 14 3.69 5.38 -12.67
C GLU A 14 4.32 4.14 -11.99
N LEU A 15 5.65 4.05 -11.97
CA LEU A 15 6.36 2.93 -11.35
C LEU A 15 6.10 2.84 -9.84
N ASP A 16 6.02 3.97 -9.15
CA ASP A 16 5.69 3.98 -7.72
C ASP A 16 4.25 3.56 -7.46
N LEU A 17 3.33 3.96 -8.33
CA LEU A 17 1.93 3.54 -8.25
C LEU A 17 1.78 2.03 -8.51
N ILE A 18 2.52 1.48 -9.49
CA ILE A 18 2.57 0.03 -9.74
C ILE A 18 3.11 -0.73 -8.54
N LYS A 19 4.20 -0.24 -7.90
CA LYS A 19 4.72 -0.84 -6.66
C LYS A 19 3.68 -0.81 -5.54
N GLN A 20 2.96 0.30 -5.42
CA GLN A 20 1.90 0.45 -4.42
C GLN A 20 0.76 -0.55 -4.66
N ILE A 21 0.29 -0.71 -5.91
CA ILE A 21 -0.73 -1.70 -6.27
C ILE A 21 -0.28 -3.11 -5.87
N ARG A 22 0.94 -3.51 -6.24
CA ARG A 22 1.49 -4.82 -5.88
C ARG A 22 1.57 -5.02 -4.37
N THR A 23 1.91 -3.97 -3.63
CA THR A 23 1.98 -4.03 -2.16
C THR A 23 0.61 -4.31 -1.55
N HIS A 24 -0.45 -3.65 -2.04
CA HIS A 24 -1.82 -3.90 -1.59
C HIS A 24 -2.30 -5.31 -1.97
N GLU A 25 -1.98 -5.79 -3.17
CA GLU A 25 -2.31 -7.16 -3.60
C GLU A 25 -1.67 -8.22 -2.69
N VAL A 26 -0.39 -8.04 -2.35
CA VAL A 26 0.32 -8.92 -1.40
C VAL A 26 -0.32 -8.83 -0.01
N ALA A 27 -0.63 -7.63 0.49
CA ALA A 27 -1.23 -7.45 1.80
C ALA A 27 -2.59 -8.17 1.92
N ILE A 28 -3.43 -8.11 0.88
CA ILE A 28 -4.71 -8.83 0.84
C ILE A 28 -4.49 -10.34 0.88
N ALA A 29 -3.56 -10.87 0.08
CA ALA A 29 -3.24 -12.29 0.07
C ALA A 29 -2.69 -12.78 1.42
N GLU A 30 -1.81 -11.98 2.04
CA GLU A 30 -1.26 -12.27 3.37
C GLU A 30 -2.36 -12.26 4.44
N LEU A 31 -3.24 -11.25 4.45
CA LEU A 31 -4.38 -11.17 5.36
C LEU A 31 -5.33 -12.36 5.19
N GLY A 32 -5.60 -12.79 3.96
CA GLY A 32 -6.42 -13.96 3.65
C GLY A 32 -5.80 -15.30 4.07
N SER A 33 -4.47 -15.37 4.17
CA SER A 33 -3.76 -16.56 4.67
C SER A 33 -3.81 -16.71 6.20
N LEU A 34 -4.23 -15.67 6.92
CA LEU A 34 -4.29 -15.68 8.38
C LEU A 34 -5.55 -16.40 8.89
N SER A 35 -5.42 -17.07 10.04
CA SER A 35 -6.58 -17.55 10.79
C SER A 35 -7.46 -16.36 11.23
N SER A 36 -8.78 -16.51 11.11
CA SER A 36 -9.77 -15.47 11.42
C SER A 36 -9.70 -14.93 12.86
N SER A 37 -9.16 -15.72 13.80
CA SER A 37 -8.98 -15.31 15.19
C SER A 37 -7.69 -14.51 15.45
N ARG A 38 -6.82 -14.36 14.45
CA ARG A 38 -5.55 -13.65 14.60
C ARG A 38 -5.80 -12.15 14.70
N THR A 39 -5.15 -11.51 15.67
CA THR A 39 -5.19 -10.06 15.80
C THR A 39 -4.28 -9.41 14.78
N VAL A 40 -4.78 -8.37 14.09
CA VAL A 40 -4.03 -7.58 13.12
C VAL A 40 -4.05 -6.10 13.51
N TYR A 41 -3.08 -5.34 12.99
CA TYR A 41 -2.91 -3.93 13.30
C TYR A 41 -2.76 -3.13 12.02
N GLN A 42 -3.46 -1.99 11.95
CA GLN A 42 -3.25 -1.01 10.90
C GLN A 42 -2.30 0.07 11.40
N LYS A 43 -1.24 0.32 10.64
CA LYS A 43 -0.27 1.38 10.93
C LYS A 43 -0.73 2.70 10.32
N ASN A 44 -0.74 3.76 11.11
CA ASN A 44 -0.94 5.13 10.64
C ASN A 44 0.15 6.03 11.29
N GLY A 45 1.14 6.42 10.49
CA GLY A 45 2.36 7.05 10.99
C GLY A 45 3.12 6.14 11.97
N HIS A 46 3.29 6.61 13.21
CA HIS A 46 3.91 5.84 14.29
C HIS A 46 2.90 5.11 15.20
N LEU A 47 1.60 5.21 14.91
CA LEU A 47 0.55 4.59 15.71
C LEU A 47 0.07 3.30 15.06
N PHE A 48 -0.24 2.30 15.89
CA PHE A 48 -0.77 1.00 15.48
C PHE A 48 -2.15 0.81 16.09
N PHE A 49 -3.17 0.67 15.26
CA PHE A 49 -4.56 0.49 15.68
C PHE A 49 -4.97 -0.96 15.50
N ARG A 50 -5.44 -1.58 16.57
CA ARG A 50 -5.95 -2.96 16.51
C ARG A 50 -7.19 -3.00 15.62
N THR A 51 -7.24 -3.92 14.67
CA THR A 51 -8.37 -4.11 13.75
C THR A 51 -8.66 -5.61 13.53
N SER A 52 -9.74 -5.91 12.82
CA SER A 52 -10.06 -7.28 12.40
C SER A 52 -9.53 -7.54 10.99
N ILE A 53 -9.29 -8.81 10.67
CA ILE A 53 -8.85 -9.21 9.32
C ILE A 53 -9.83 -8.74 8.25
N GLN A 54 -11.14 -8.83 8.50
CA GLN A 54 -12.17 -8.34 7.58
C GLN A 54 -12.04 -6.84 7.31
N LYS A 55 -11.91 -6.02 8.36
CA LYS A 55 -11.75 -4.57 8.22
C LYS A 55 -10.44 -4.18 7.56
N ALA A 56 -9.35 -4.88 7.88
CA ALA A 56 -8.06 -4.68 7.23
C ALA A 56 -8.16 -5.01 5.72
N THR A 57 -8.77 -6.14 5.38
CA THR A 57 -8.95 -6.59 3.98
C THR A 57 -9.75 -5.57 3.18
N SER A 58 -10.92 -5.15 3.67
CA SER A 58 -11.73 -4.14 2.97
C SER A 58 -11.05 -2.77 2.86
N SER A 59 -10.18 -2.43 3.81
CA SER A 59 -9.36 -1.21 3.72
C SER A 59 -8.31 -1.34 2.61
N GLU A 60 -7.62 -2.48 2.52
CA GLU A 60 -6.63 -2.75 1.47
C GLU A 60 -7.28 -2.83 0.08
N GLU A 61 -8.42 -3.49 -0.05
CA GLU A 61 -9.21 -3.54 -1.30
C GLU A 61 -9.57 -2.13 -1.78
N LYS A 62 -10.07 -1.27 -0.87
CA LYS A 62 -10.39 0.12 -1.20
C LYS A 62 -9.15 0.92 -1.65
N GLN A 63 -7.99 0.69 -1.03
CA GLN A 63 -6.75 1.38 -1.41
C GLN A 63 -6.21 0.88 -2.75
N LEU A 64 -6.31 -0.43 -3.01
CA LEU A 64 -5.98 -1.04 -4.28
C LEU A 64 -6.84 -0.45 -5.41
N ASP A 65 -8.17 -0.36 -5.23
CA ASP A 65 -9.08 0.20 -6.23
C ASP A 65 -8.74 1.67 -6.53
N GLN A 66 -8.43 2.45 -5.50
CA GLN A 66 -8.00 3.85 -5.66
C GLN A 66 -6.67 3.95 -6.41
N ALA A 67 -5.71 3.06 -6.14
CA ALA A 67 -4.43 3.05 -6.82
C ALA A 67 -4.56 2.63 -8.29
N LYS A 68 -5.38 1.61 -8.60
CA LYS A 68 -5.70 1.21 -9.98
C LYS A 68 -6.39 2.33 -10.75
N ALA A 69 -7.39 2.97 -10.15
CA ALA A 69 -8.09 4.10 -10.79
C ALA A 69 -7.18 5.32 -11.03
N LYS A 70 -6.18 5.55 -10.16
CA LYS A 70 -5.16 6.59 -10.40
C LYS A 70 -4.22 6.21 -11.55
N LEU A 71 -3.87 4.93 -11.67
CA LEU A 71 -3.00 4.44 -12.75
C LEU A 71 -3.68 4.57 -14.10
N GLU A 72 -4.96 4.18 -14.19
CA GLU A 72 -5.75 4.36 -15.41
C GLU A 72 -5.84 5.82 -15.85
N LYS A 73 -5.98 6.74 -14.89
CA LYS A 73 -6.00 8.18 -15.17
C LYS A 73 -4.66 8.70 -15.70
N LEU A 74 -3.54 8.23 -15.17
CA LEU A 74 -2.20 8.58 -15.67
C LEU A 74 -1.98 8.06 -17.09
N ASN A 75 -2.44 6.84 -17.38
CA ASN A 75 -2.30 6.21 -18.69
C ASN A 75 -3.27 6.73 -19.76
N SER A 76 -4.31 7.48 -19.34
CA SER A 76 -5.30 8.10 -20.24
C SER A 76 -4.95 9.55 -20.61
N GLN A 77 -3.83 10.09 -20.11
CA GLN A 77 -3.37 11.45 -20.33
C GLN A 77 -2.31 11.52 -21.43
#